data_AF-A0A6I4SXW1-F1
#
_entry.id   AF-A0A6I4SXW1-F1
#
_cell.length_a   1.000
_cell.length_b   1.000
_cell.length_c   1.000
_cell.angle_alpha   90.00
_cell.angle_beta   90.00
_cell.angle_gamma   90.00
#
_symmetry.space_group_name_H-M   'P 1'
#
loop_
_entity.id
_entity.type
_entity.pdbx_description
1 polymer ?
#
loop_
_entity_poly.entity_id
_entity_poly.type
_entity_poly.pdbx_seq_one_letter_code
_entity_poly.pdbx_strand_id
1 'polypeptide(L)'
;MPIAMLLASALVVQAPAPDEDVVEVAYPEMRAGHSAEAIEKIEEADARDADHPARLINLAVAYAREGKTDEARALFLKAAASDDRYRLETASGDWVDSRTLAREGLTMLDSGEFSAPRFAAR
;
A
#
# COMPACT_ATOMS: atom_id res chain seq x y z
N MET A 1 -40.58 -30.52 -42.08
CA MET A 1 -39.53 -29.71 -42.75
C MET A 1 -39.57 -28.30 -42.16
N PRO A 2 -38.47 -27.80 -41.58
CA PRO A 2 -37.88 -28.12 -40.29
C PRO A 2 -38.37 -27.18 -39.15
N ILE A 3 -38.26 -27.67 -37.92
CA ILE A 3 -38.56 -26.98 -36.66
C ILE A 3 -37.54 -25.86 -36.44
N ALA A 4 -38.03 -24.66 -36.12
CA ALA A 4 -37.23 -23.50 -35.80
C ALA A 4 -36.41 -23.75 -34.51
N MET A 5 -35.10 -23.77 -34.67
CA MET A 5 -34.08 -23.80 -33.63
C MET A 5 -34.10 -22.45 -32.89
N LEU A 6 -34.43 -22.46 -31.60
CA LEU A 6 -34.18 -21.33 -30.70
C LEU A 6 -33.13 -21.79 -29.68
N LEU A 7 -31.87 -21.68 -30.09
CA LEU A 7 -30.72 -21.78 -29.19
C LEU A 7 -30.66 -20.48 -28.39
N ALA A 8 -31.16 -20.53 -27.16
CA ALA A 8 -30.90 -19.48 -26.17
C ALA A 8 -29.42 -19.61 -25.74
N SER A 9 -28.56 -18.78 -26.31
CA SER A 9 -27.17 -18.63 -25.90
C SER A 9 -27.14 -18.01 -24.50
N ALA A 10 -26.97 -18.84 -23.47
CA ALA A 10 -26.61 -18.37 -22.15
C ALA A 10 -25.17 -17.83 -22.21
N LEU A 11 -24.99 -16.51 -22.18
CA LEU A 11 -23.71 -15.93 -21.79
C LEU A 11 -23.48 -16.30 -20.33
N VAL A 12 -22.64 -17.30 -20.11
CA VAL A 12 -21.99 -17.46 -18.82
C VAL A 12 -21.05 -16.26 -18.68
N VAL A 13 -21.50 -15.24 -17.95
CA VAL A 13 -20.60 -14.22 -17.42
C VAL A 13 -19.68 -14.96 -16.47
N GLN A 14 -18.51 -15.31 -16.97
CA GLN A 14 -17.45 -15.89 -16.17
C GLN A 14 -16.92 -14.75 -15.30
N ALA A 15 -17.42 -14.67 -14.07
CA ALA A 15 -16.85 -13.78 -13.07
C ALA A 15 -15.35 -14.11 -12.95
N PRO A 16 -14.46 -13.11 -12.93
CA PRO A 16 -13.06 -13.37 -12.69
C PRO A 16 -12.92 -14.08 -11.35
N ALA A 17 -12.15 -15.17 -11.34
CA ALA A 17 -11.78 -15.88 -10.13
C ALA A 17 -11.04 -14.89 -9.19
N PRO A 18 -11.31 -14.92 -7.87
CA PRO A 18 -10.56 -14.11 -6.92
C PRO A 18 -9.23 -14.83 -6.65
N ASP A 19 -8.27 -14.67 -7.55
CA ASP A 19 -6.88 -15.00 -7.30
C ASP A 19 -6.06 -13.73 -7.55
N GLU A 20 -5.90 -12.95 -6.48
CA GLU A 20 -4.72 -12.12 -6.17
C GLU A 20 -5.04 -11.40 -4.86
N ASP A 21 -4.20 -11.60 -3.85
CA ASP A 21 -4.22 -10.87 -2.58
C ASP A 21 -3.90 -9.38 -2.83
N VAL A 22 -4.85 -8.68 -3.46
CA VAL A 22 -4.82 -7.23 -3.63
C VAL A 22 -5.29 -6.64 -2.31
N VAL A 23 -4.36 -6.52 -1.37
CA VAL A 23 -4.58 -5.69 -0.19
C VAL A 23 -4.56 -4.24 -0.68
N GLU A 24 -5.68 -3.55 -0.57
CA GLU A 24 -5.78 -2.12 -0.87
C GLU A 24 -4.96 -1.35 0.17
N VAL A 25 -3.70 -1.02 -0.17
CA VAL A 25 -2.72 -0.48 0.80
C VAL A 25 -2.73 1.05 0.91
N ALA A 26 -3.60 1.74 0.16
CA ALA A 26 -3.66 3.19 0.15
C ALA A 26 -4.84 3.70 0.98
N TYR A 27 -4.64 3.89 2.29
CA TYR A 27 -5.63 4.53 3.14
C TYR A 27 -5.87 5.98 2.67
N PRO A 28 -7.09 6.38 2.26
CA PRO A 28 -7.39 7.74 1.81
C PRO A 28 -7.07 8.81 2.86
N GLU A 29 -7.01 8.44 4.13
CA GLU A 29 -6.65 9.29 5.27
C GLU A 29 -5.18 9.73 5.24
N MET A 30 -4.29 8.93 4.63
CA MET A 30 -2.93 9.36 4.36
C MET A 30 -2.89 10.51 3.35
N ARG A 31 -3.91 10.68 2.50
CA ARG A 31 -4.00 11.86 1.62
C ARG A 31 -4.57 13.08 2.35
N ALA A 32 -5.41 12.89 3.36
CA ALA A 32 -6.04 13.98 4.10
C ALA A 32 -5.12 14.66 5.15
N GLY A 33 -3.89 14.20 5.34
CA GLY A 33 -3.00 14.71 6.39
C GLY A 33 -3.33 14.17 7.79
N HIS A 34 -4.15 13.12 7.88
CA HIS A 34 -4.54 12.50 9.14
C HIS A 34 -3.59 11.35 9.51
N SER A 35 -2.31 11.69 9.68
CA SER A 35 -1.25 10.70 9.96
C SER A 35 -1.57 9.85 11.20
N ALA A 36 -2.16 10.45 12.25
CA ALA A 36 -2.56 9.75 13.47
C ALA A 36 -3.67 8.71 13.25
N GLU A 37 -4.70 9.04 12.45
CA GLU A 37 -5.79 8.10 12.14
C GLU A 37 -5.31 6.96 11.24
N ALA A 38 -4.35 7.24 10.34
CA ALA A 38 -3.70 6.22 9.53
C ALA A 38 -2.86 5.27 10.40
N ILE A 39 -2.11 5.80 11.37
CA ILE A 39 -1.33 5.00 12.33
C ILE A 39 -2.25 4.04 13.10
N GLU A 40 -3.33 4.56 13.69
CA GLU A 40 -4.29 3.77 14.47
C GLU A 40 -4.87 2.62 13.63
N LYS A 41 -5.35 2.89 12.42
CA LYS A 41 -5.88 1.86 11.50
C LYS A 41 -4.84 0.81 11.09
N ILE A 42 -3.59 1.22 10.86
CA ILE A 42 -2.49 0.33 10.49
C ILE A 42 -2.04 -0.52 11.69
N GLU A 43 -2.13 0.02 12.90
CA GLU A 43 -1.85 -0.68 14.15
C GLU A 43 -2.96 -1.67 14.54
N GLU A 44 -4.21 -1.38 14.21
CA GLU A 44 -5.36 -2.27 14.41
C GLU A 44 -5.44 -3.43 13.39
N ALA A 45 -4.79 -3.31 12.24
CA ALA A 45 -4.70 -4.39 11.26
C ALA A 45 -3.92 -5.61 11.81
N ASP A 46 -4.40 -6.83 11.50
CA ASP A 46 -4.05 -8.11 12.14
C ASP A 46 -2.57 -8.25 12.55
N ALA A 47 -2.32 -8.56 13.82
CA ALA A 47 -0.99 -8.71 14.40
C ALA A 47 -0.15 -9.81 13.72
N ARG A 48 -0.79 -10.73 12.98
CA ARG A 48 -0.10 -11.75 12.17
C ARG A 48 0.68 -11.16 11.00
N ASP A 49 0.35 -9.95 10.55
CA ASP A 49 1.00 -9.23 9.45
C ASP A 49 1.82 -8.04 9.95
N ALA A 50 2.21 -8.03 11.25
CA ALA A 50 2.98 -6.94 11.85
C ALA A 50 4.27 -6.61 11.08
N ASP A 51 4.86 -7.61 10.44
CA ASP A 51 6.12 -7.54 9.68
C ASP A 51 5.90 -7.45 8.16
N HIS A 52 4.65 -7.40 7.69
CA HIS A 52 4.35 -7.26 6.28
C HIS A 52 4.93 -5.95 5.72
N PRO A 53 5.73 -5.96 4.63
CA PRO A 53 6.43 -4.78 4.16
C PRO A 53 5.54 -3.57 3.85
N ALA A 54 4.33 -3.81 3.34
CA ALA A 54 3.40 -2.73 3.03
C ALA A 54 2.96 -1.97 4.30
N ARG A 55 2.72 -2.70 5.39
CA ARG A 55 2.36 -2.14 6.70
C ARG A 55 3.50 -1.31 7.26
N LEU A 56 4.72 -1.86 7.24
CA LEU A 56 5.93 -1.18 7.71
C LEU A 56 6.19 0.12 6.93
N ILE A 57 6.05 0.09 5.60
CA ILE A 57 6.22 1.27 4.73
C ILE A 57 5.17 2.34 5.06
N ASN A 58 3.90 1.96 5.19
CA ASN A 58 2.85 2.92 5.50
C ASN A 58 3.03 3.56 6.88
N LEU A 59 3.36 2.76 7.89
CA LEU A 59 3.63 3.28 9.23
C LEU A 59 4.87 4.20 9.25
N ALA A 60 5.91 3.84 8.49
CA ALA A 60 7.09 4.68 8.33
C ALA A 60 6.76 6.05 7.70
N VAL A 61 5.94 6.06 6.64
CA VAL A 61 5.47 7.30 6.00
C VAL A 61 4.67 8.17 6.99
N ALA A 62 3.81 7.56 7.79
CA ALA A 62 3.01 8.29 8.77
C ALA A 62 3.90 8.91 9.86
N TYR A 63 4.82 8.15 10.45
CA TYR A 63 5.78 8.68 11.42
C TYR A 63 6.70 9.75 10.82
N ALA A 64 7.16 9.59 9.58
CA ALA A 64 7.99 10.59 8.90
C ALA A 64 7.27 11.94 8.76
N ARG A 65 5.96 11.92 8.46
CA ARG A 65 5.13 13.13 8.36
C ARG A 65 4.84 13.79 9.70
N GLU A 66 4.85 13.03 10.79
CA GLU A 66 4.77 13.56 12.16
C GLU A 66 6.12 14.10 12.69
N GLY A 67 7.20 13.96 11.92
CA GLY A 67 8.55 14.34 12.35
C GLY A 67 9.24 13.31 13.25
N LYS A 68 8.65 12.11 13.41
CA LYS A 68 9.22 10.96 14.12
C LYS A 68 10.21 10.23 13.22
N THR A 69 11.32 10.90 12.92
CA THR A 69 12.29 10.47 11.90
C THR A 69 12.99 9.16 12.27
N ASP A 70 13.33 8.94 13.54
CA ASP A 70 14.05 7.74 13.96
C ASP A 70 13.16 6.49 13.87
N GLU A 71 11.91 6.61 14.28
CA GLU A 71 10.90 5.56 14.18
C GLU A 71 10.59 5.22 12.72
N ALA A 72 10.43 6.25 11.88
CA ALA A 72 10.24 6.07 10.44
C ALA A 72 11.43 5.34 9.80
N ARG A 73 12.66 5.74 10.14
CA ARG A 73 13.88 5.11 9.63
C ARG A 73 13.93 3.64 10.01
N ALA A 74 13.64 3.29 11.26
CA ALA A 74 13.67 1.91 11.72
C ALA A 74 12.69 1.03 10.93
N LEU A 75 11.49 1.53 10.67
CA LEU A 75 10.47 0.81 9.91
C LEU A 75 10.83 0.64 8.43
N PHE A 76 11.35 1.69 7.77
CA PHE A 76 11.82 1.57 6.40
C PHE A 76 13.00 0.59 6.29
N LEU A 77 13.94 0.62 7.22
CA LEU A 77 15.04 -0.36 7.26
C LEU A 77 14.52 -1.79 7.40
N LYS A 78 13.53 -2.00 8.27
CA LYS A 78 12.90 -3.31 8.44
C LYS A 78 12.23 -3.79 7.16
N ALA A 79 11.46 -2.94 6.48
CA ALA A 79 10.83 -3.26 5.20
C ALA A 79 11.86 -3.55 4.09
N ALA A 80 12.95 -2.78 4.03
CA ALA A 80 14.02 -2.97 3.05
C ALA A 80 14.80 -4.28 3.26
N ALA A 81 14.83 -4.78 4.50
CA ALA A 81 15.48 -6.02 4.90
C ALA A 81 14.56 -7.26 4.86
N SER A 82 13.25 -7.10 4.63
CA SER A 82 12.28 -8.20 4.55
C SER A 82 12.73 -9.26 3.54
N ASP A 83 12.73 -10.54 3.93
CA ASP A 83 13.07 -11.66 3.02
C ASP A 83 12.01 -11.86 1.93
N ASP A 84 10.77 -11.48 2.20
CA ASP A 84 9.70 -11.50 1.23
C ASP A 84 9.67 -10.22 0.39
N ARG A 85 9.41 -10.40 -0.90
CA ARG A 85 9.28 -9.32 -1.88
C ARG A 85 7.83 -9.24 -2.32
N TYR A 86 7.22 -8.09 -2.05
CA TYR A 86 5.86 -7.81 -2.46
C TYR A 86 5.88 -6.75 -3.55
N ARG A 87 4.96 -6.87 -4.50
CA ARG A 87 4.69 -5.80 -5.44
C ARG A 87 3.58 -4.96 -4.82
N LEU A 88 3.85 -3.69 -4.57
CA LEU A 88 2.92 -2.77 -3.93
C LEU A 88 2.50 -1.71 -4.94
N GLU A 89 1.21 -1.40 -4.96
CA GLU A 89 0.68 -0.29 -5.73
C GLU A 89 0.99 1.02 -5.01
N THR A 90 1.53 1.98 -5.76
CA THR A 90 1.81 3.33 -5.27
C THR A 90 0.60 4.23 -5.51
N ALA A 91 0.61 5.43 -4.93
CA ALA A 91 -0.47 6.40 -5.15
C ALA A 91 -0.64 6.85 -6.61
N SER A 92 0.36 6.64 -7.49
CA SER A 92 0.26 6.88 -8.94
C SER A 92 -0.35 5.72 -9.72
N GLY A 93 -0.61 4.58 -9.08
CA GLY A 93 -1.05 3.34 -9.73
C GLY A 93 0.10 2.48 -10.25
N ASP A 94 1.35 2.90 -10.03
CA ASP A 94 2.52 2.11 -10.41
C ASP A 94 2.76 1.01 -9.39
N TRP A 95 3.14 -0.16 -9.88
CA TRP A 95 3.44 -1.31 -9.04
C TRP A 95 4.96 -1.45 -8.85
N VAL A 96 5.42 -1.36 -7.60
CA VAL A 96 6.85 -1.30 -7.26
C VAL A 96 7.20 -2.36 -6.21
N ASP A 97 8.42 -2.89 -6.27
CA ASP A 97 8.95 -3.81 -5.26
C ASP A 97 9.02 -3.13 -3.88
N SER A 98 8.54 -3.82 -2.84
CA SER A 98 8.45 -3.28 -1.48
C SER A 98 9.80 -2.81 -0.93
N ARG A 99 10.90 -3.51 -1.22
CA ARG A 99 12.23 -3.09 -0.76
C ARG A 99 12.74 -1.87 -1.51
N THR A 100 12.37 -1.73 -2.78
CA THR A 100 12.67 -0.53 -3.57
C THR A 100 11.96 0.68 -2.98
N LEU A 101 10.65 0.58 -2.71
CA LEU A 101 9.88 1.64 -2.06
C LEU A 101 10.44 2.00 -0.68
N ALA A 102 10.86 1.01 0.11
CA ALA A 102 11.45 1.27 1.42
C ALA A 102 12.77 2.06 1.33
N ARG A 103 13.63 1.76 0.35
CA ARG A 103 14.89 2.51 0.12
C ARG A 103 14.64 3.92 -0.41
N GLU A 104 13.61 4.08 -1.24
CA GLU A 104 13.16 5.40 -1.69
C GLU A 104 12.66 6.23 -0.50
N GLY A 105 11.85 5.62 0.38
CA GLY A 105 11.43 6.23 1.63
C GLY A 105 12.59 6.67 2.53
N LEU A 106 13.65 5.86 2.66
CA LEU A 106 14.88 6.28 3.36
C LEU A 106 15.54 7.49 2.71
N THR A 107 15.61 7.51 1.38
CA THR A 107 16.19 8.63 0.62
C THR A 107 15.40 9.92 0.85
N MET A 108 14.07 9.85 0.80
CA MET A 108 13.17 10.98 1.07
C MET A 108 13.25 11.45 2.53
N LEU A 109 13.48 10.52 3.47
CA LEU A 109 13.68 10.84 4.87
C LEU A 109 15.00 11.59 5.09
N ASP A 110 16.08 11.12 4.47
CA ASP A 110 17.41 11.73 4.52
C ASP A 110 17.44 13.11 3.86
N SER A 111 16.64 13.33 2.81
CA SER A 111 16.50 14.63 2.14
C SER A 111 15.52 15.59 2.84
N GLY A 112 14.82 15.15 3.89
CA GLY A 112 13.82 15.94 4.61
C GLY A 112 12.53 16.20 3.80
N GLU A 113 12.29 15.41 2.75
CA GLU A 113 11.15 15.62 1.85
C GLU A 113 9.81 15.42 2.54
N PHE A 114 9.70 14.51 3.52
CA PHE A 114 8.46 14.31 4.28
C PHE A 114 8.04 15.53 5.10
N SER A 115 8.98 16.40 5.47
CA SER A 115 8.73 17.64 6.19
C SER A 115 8.48 18.84 5.25
N ALA A 116 8.61 18.65 3.93
CA ALA A 116 8.39 19.71 2.97
C ALA A 116 6.87 20.02 2.83
N PRO A 117 6.49 21.30 2.58
CA PRO A 117 5.09 21.72 2.44
C PRO A 117 4.28 20.95 1.38
N ARG A 118 4.96 20.23 0.47
CA ARG A 118 4.35 19.44 -0.61
C ARG A 118 3.58 18.22 -0.13
N PHE A 119 3.91 17.67 1.05
CA PHE A 119 3.21 16.52 1.64
C PHE A 119 2.09 16.90 2.61
N ALA A 120 2.05 18.15 3.07
CA ALA A 120 1.04 18.64 4.02
C ALA A 120 -0.25 19.15 3.34
N ALA A 121 -0.33 19.16 2.00
CA ALA A 121 -1.31 19.97 1.28
C ALA A 121 -1.99 19.28 0.08
N ARG A 122 -2.17 17.95 0.04
CA ARG A 122 -2.78 17.31 -1.14
C ARG A 122 -3.63 16.08 -0.92
#